data_AF-A0A3P9HVT0-F1
#
_entry.id   AF-A0A3P9HVT0-F1
#
_cell.length_a   1.000
_cell.length_b   1.000
_cell.length_c   1.000
_cell.angle_alpha   90.00
_cell.angle_beta   90.00
_cell.angle_gamma   90.00
#
_symmetry.space_group_name_H-M   'P 1'
#
loop_
_entity.id
_entity.type
_entity.pdbx_description
1 polymer ?
#
loop_
_entity_poly.entity_id
_entity_poly.type
_entity_poly.pdbx_seq_one_letter_code
_entity_poly.pdbx_strand_id
1 'polypeptide(L)'
;MMAKWSKNTKTSASQRPRRNLKKEMAQMGTRGQLLALLTVLCSALMCKAVDIPDLLDRASQRSDKLHSLSNMLALELESDLPTIGRVTMPRPAMCHTSSLLTPNDKEQALQVSESTLMSLARSLLKAWQYPVGVLSNSANSLPHQSKGSISNKLQELQEHSRNLEDGLDVLSGKMGPAAQILSTLPYRGGSDLGQDKMSKLINFNFLLSCLRRDSHKIDSFLKVLRCRAANMQPNLC
;
A
#
# COMPACT_ATOMS: atom_id res chain seq x y z
N MET A 1 -67.11 57.47 -56.04
CA MET A 1 -66.32 57.76 -54.83
C MET A 1 -65.18 56.75 -54.74
N MET A 2 -63.95 57.25 -54.55
CA MET A 2 -62.71 56.47 -54.49
C MET A 2 -62.51 55.77 -53.14
N ALA A 3 -61.88 54.59 -53.14
CA ALA A 3 -60.75 54.21 -52.27
C ALA A 3 -60.19 52.84 -52.77
N LYS A 4 -59.00 52.74 -53.38
CA LYS A 4 -57.60 52.74 -52.89
C LYS A 4 -57.11 51.44 -52.22
N TRP A 5 -56.11 50.83 -52.88
CA TRP A 5 -54.85 50.22 -52.35
C TRP A 5 -54.96 48.92 -51.52
N SER A 6 -54.06 47.92 -51.54
CA SER A 6 -52.67 47.80 -52.02
C SER A 6 -52.25 46.31 -52.16
N LYS A 7 -51.11 46.13 -52.83
CA LYS A 7 -50.23 44.98 -53.09
C LYS A 7 -49.98 44.05 -51.88
N ASN A 8 -49.71 42.75 -52.12
CA ASN A 8 -48.32 42.23 -52.20
C ASN A 8 -48.27 40.69 -52.36
N THR A 9 -47.37 40.23 -53.23
CA THR A 9 -46.91 38.84 -53.39
C THR A 9 -45.81 38.52 -52.39
N LYS A 10 -45.87 37.37 -51.70
CA LYS A 10 -44.69 36.66 -51.16
C LYS A 10 -44.91 35.14 -51.13
N THR A 11 -43.99 34.44 -51.76
CA THR A 11 -43.87 32.99 -51.88
C THR A 11 -43.16 32.35 -50.67
N SER A 12 -43.55 31.10 -50.43
CA SER A 12 -43.23 30.15 -49.35
C SER A 12 -41.73 29.96 -49.00
N ALA A 13 -41.43 29.95 -47.69
CA ALA A 13 -40.28 29.24 -47.12
C ALA A 13 -40.72 27.91 -46.50
N SER A 14 -40.15 26.81 -46.98
CA SER A 14 -40.44 25.43 -46.62
C SER A 14 -40.07 25.10 -45.16
N GLN A 15 -41.07 24.79 -44.34
CA GLN A 15 -40.89 24.21 -43.02
C GLN A 15 -40.73 22.68 -43.13
N ARG A 16 -39.54 22.16 -42.83
CA ARG A 16 -39.37 20.71 -42.56
C ARG A 16 -40.34 20.29 -41.45
N PRO A 17 -41.09 19.17 -41.60
CA PRO A 17 -42.10 18.79 -40.63
C PRO A 17 -41.45 18.32 -39.32
N ARG A 18 -41.75 19.04 -38.23
CA ARG A 18 -41.34 18.78 -36.83
C ARG A 18 -41.56 17.33 -36.33
N ARG A 19 -42.31 16.49 -37.05
CA ARG A 19 -42.59 15.09 -36.67
C ARG A 19 -41.40 14.15 -36.87
N ASN A 20 -40.52 14.38 -37.85
CA ASN A 20 -39.35 13.51 -38.07
C ASN A 20 -38.26 13.74 -37.02
N LEU A 21 -38.05 14.99 -36.59
CA LEU A 21 -37.04 15.35 -35.60
C LEU A 21 -37.30 14.70 -34.22
N LYS A 22 -38.57 14.61 -33.79
CA LYS A 22 -38.93 13.94 -32.52
C LYS A 22 -38.63 12.44 -32.53
N LYS A 23 -38.83 11.78 -33.67
CA LYS A 23 -38.50 10.34 -33.82
C LYS A 23 -37.00 10.12 -33.82
N GLU A 24 -36.22 10.95 -34.54
CA GLU A 24 -34.76 10.87 -34.52
C GLU A 24 -34.17 11.15 -33.14
N MET A 25 -34.70 12.11 -32.38
CA MET A 25 -34.26 12.40 -31.01
C MET A 25 -34.57 11.25 -30.03
N ALA A 26 -35.73 10.60 -30.15
CA ALA A 26 -36.09 9.42 -29.36
C ALA A 26 -35.23 8.19 -29.70
N GLN A 27 -34.91 8.03 -30.99
CA GLN A 27 -34.07 6.95 -31.50
C GLN A 27 -32.58 7.16 -31.17
N MET A 28 -32.14 8.43 -31.07
CA MET A 28 -30.81 8.80 -30.59
C MET A 28 -30.68 8.62 -29.07
N GLY A 29 -31.73 8.90 -28.29
CA GLY A 29 -31.78 8.64 -26.85
C GLY A 29 -31.72 7.16 -26.49
N THR A 30 -32.46 6.32 -27.22
CA THR A 30 -32.43 4.85 -27.03
C THR A 30 -31.12 4.22 -27.49
N ARG A 31 -30.50 4.71 -28.58
CA ARG A 31 -29.14 4.31 -28.99
C ARG A 31 -28.10 4.71 -27.95
N GLY A 32 -28.19 5.92 -27.39
CA GLY A 32 -27.28 6.40 -26.33
C GLY A 32 -27.39 5.57 -25.06
N GLN A 33 -28.61 5.23 -24.63
CA GLN A 33 -28.84 4.34 -23.48
C GLN A 33 -28.34 2.92 -23.74
N LEU A 34 -28.56 2.37 -24.94
CA LEU A 34 -28.06 1.04 -25.29
C LEU A 34 -26.52 1.00 -25.33
N LEU A 35 -25.89 2.04 -25.88
CA LEU A 35 -24.43 2.18 -25.88
C LEU A 35 -23.88 2.31 -24.45
N ALA A 36 -24.53 3.09 -23.59
CA ALA A 36 -24.13 3.21 -22.18
C ALA A 36 -24.31 1.89 -21.41
N LEU A 37 -25.39 1.15 -21.65
CA LEU A 37 -25.59 -0.18 -21.06
C LEU A 37 -24.56 -1.18 -21.58
N LEU A 38 -24.23 -1.14 -22.87
CA LEU A 38 -23.19 -1.97 -23.47
C LEU A 38 -21.80 -1.63 -22.94
N THR A 39 -21.46 -0.36 -22.70
CA THR A 39 -20.17 0.02 -22.10
C THR A 39 -20.09 -0.37 -20.63
N VAL A 40 -21.17 -0.24 -19.87
CA VAL A 40 -21.26 -0.72 -18.48
C VAL A 40 -21.18 -2.25 -18.42
N LEU A 41 -21.88 -2.97 -19.30
CA LEU A 41 -21.73 -4.42 -19.39
C LEU A 41 -20.33 -4.82 -19.82
N CYS A 42 -19.73 -4.12 -20.80
CA CYS A 42 -18.39 -4.43 -21.28
C CYS A 42 -17.34 -4.18 -20.19
N SER A 43 -17.47 -3.11 -19.40
CA SER A 43 -16.60 -2.87 -18.24
C SER A 43 -16.81 -3.87 -17.12
N ALA A 44 -18.04 -4.33 -16.86
CA ALA A 44 -18.32 -5.41 -15.91
C ALA A 44 -17.80 -6.78 -16.39
N LEU A 45 -17.94 -7.10 -17.69
CA LEU A 45 -17.46 -8.34 -18.31
C LEU A 45 -15.93 -8.38 -18.46
N MET A 46 -15.27 -7.23 -18.56
CA MET A 46 -13.82 -7.11 -18.64
C MET A 46 -13.14 -6.93 -17.28
N CYS A 47 -13.92 -6.88 -16.19
CA CYS A 47 -13.37 -6.88 -14.84
C CYS A 47 -12.89 -8.30 -14.50
N LYS A 48 -11.66 -8.65 -14.93
CA LYS A 48 -11.02 -9.87 -14.44
C LYS A 48 -10.73 -9.68 -12.95
N ALA A 49 -11.28 -10.59 -12.13
CA ALA A 49 -10.89 -10.66 -10.74
C ALA A 49 -9.37 -10.86 -10.68
N VAL A 50 -8.67 -10.02 -9.92
CA VAL A 50 -7.22 -10.18 -9.80
C VAL A 50 -6.93 -11.41 -8.95
N ASP A 51 -6.11 -12.30 -9.50
CA ASP A 51 -5.78 -13.59 -8.88
C ASP A 51 -4.74 -13.45 -7.77
N ILE A 52 -4.63 -14.48 -6.93
CA ILE A 52 -3.70 -14.55 -5.79
C ILE A 52 -2.23 -14.34 -6.22
N PRO A 53 -1.70 -14.97 -7.29
CA PRO A 53 -0.32 -14.77 -7.72
C PRO A 53 0.00 -13.31 -8.07
N ASP A 54 -0.90 -12.61 -8.78
CA ASP A 54 -0.72 -11.20 -9.16
C ASP A 54 -0.78 -10.26 -7.95
N LEU A 55 -1.61 -10.59 -6.96
CA LEU A 55 -1.63 -9.89 -5.67
C LEU A 55 -0.33 -10.11 -4.89
N LEU A 56 0.18 -11.35 -4.85
CA LEU A 56 1.43 -11.69 -4.20
C LEU A 56 2.64 -11.05 -4.85
N ASP A 57 2.69 -10.97 -6.18
CA ASP A 57 3.79 -10.30 -6.89
C ASP A 57 3.83 -8.81 -6.54
N ARG A 58 2.67 -8.13 -6.59
CA ARG A 58 2.57 -6.72 -6.17
C ARG A 58 2.89 -6.51 -4.69
N ALA A 59 2.46 -7.43 -3.81
CA ALA A 59 2.78 -7.38 -2.39
C ALA A 59 4.28 -7.53 -2.15
N SER A 60 4.93 -8.46 -2.88
CA SER A 60 6.38 -8.67 -2.81
C SER A 60 7.18 -7.47 -3.32
N GLN A 61 6.75 -6.82 -4.40
CA GLN A 61 7.39 -5.58 -4.86
C GLN A 61 7.27 -4.45 -3.82
N ARG A 62 6.11 -4.34 -3.16
CA ARG A 62 5.87 -3.34 -2.11
C ARG A 62 6.66 -3.64 -0.83
N SER A 63 6.80 -4.91 -0.45
CA SER A 63 7.63 -5.30 0.70
C SER A 63 9.11 -5.05 0.46
N ASP A 64 9.59 -5.29 -0.76
CA ASP A 64 10.97 -5.00 -1.14
C ASP A 64 11.28 -3.50 -0.98
N LYS A 65 10.36 -2.64 -1.46
CA LYS A 65 10.46 -1.19 -1.27
C LYS A 65 10.41 -0.77 0.21
N LEU A 66 9.52 -1.36 1.00
CA LEU A 66 9.43 -1.13 2.45
C LEU A 66 10.75 -1.50 3.15
N HIS A 67 11.32 -2.66 2.83
CA HIS A 67 12.59 -3.12 3.36
C HIS A 67 13.75 -2.22 2.92
N SER A 68 13.82 -1.87 1.64
CA SER A 68 14.84 -0.98 1.07
C SER A 68 14.88 0.38 1.76
N LEU A 69 13.71 1.01 1.97
CA LEU A 69 13.59 2.26 2.73
C LEU A 69 14.04 2.09 4.19
N SER A 70 13.60 1.01 4.85
CA SER A 70 13.98 0.72 6.24
C SER A 70 15.49 0.52 6.39
N ASN A 71 16.11 -0.19 5.45
CA ASN A 71 17.54 -0.43 5.41
C ASN A 71 18.33 0.86 5.17
N MET A 72 17.89 1.67 4.21
CA MET A 72 18.51 2.97 3.92
C MET A 72 18.48 3.90 5.14
N LEU A 73 17.32 4.03 5.79
CA LEU A 73 17.16 4.84 6.99
C LEU A 73 18.04 4.36 8.15
N ALA A 74 18.11 3.04 8.38
CA ALA A 74 18.96 2.50 9.44
C ALA A 74 20.44 2.77 9.18
N LEU A 75 20.91 2.56 7.94
CA LEU A 75 22.30 2.82 7.56
C LEU A 75 22.66 4.30 7.66
N GLU A 76 21.74 5.20 7.28
CA GLU A 76 21.94 6.65 7.35
C GLU A 76 22.15 7.13 8.80
N LEU A 77 21.53 6.48 9.80
CA LEU A 77 21.75 6.82 11.21
C LEU A 77 22.89 6.04 11.89
N GLU A 78 23.25 4.86 11.40
CA GLU A 78 24.29 4.02 12.02
C GLU A 78 25.69 4.64 11.90
N SER A 79 25.96 5.37 10.81
CA SER A 79 27.23 6.08 10.61
C SER A 79 27.47 7.16 11.67
N ASP A 80 26.40 7.81 12.12
CA ASP A 80 26.44 9.03 12.92
C ASP A 80 26.34 8.76 14.43
N LEU A 81 26.17 7.49 14.82
CA LEU A 81 26.12 7.07 16.22
C LEU A 81 27.51 7.08 16.87
N PRO A 82 27.72 7.86 17.95
CA PRO A 82 28.97 7.83 18.71
C PRO A 82 29.22 6.44 19.31
N THR A 83 30.48 6.10 19.57
CA THR A 83 30.88 4.79 20.16
C THR A 83 30.09 4.45 21.42
N ILE A 84 29.91 5.43 22.32
CA ILE A 84 29.12 5.22 23.54
C ILE A 84 27.67 4.87 23.22
N GLY A 85 27.07 5.51 22.22
CA GLY A 85 25.73 5.22 21.76
C GLY A 85 25.62 3.79 21.22
N ARG A 86 26.58 3.35 20.41
CA ARG A 86 26.62 1.96 19.88
C ARG A 86 26.68 0.91 20.98
N VAL A 87 27.43 1.16 22.06
CA VAL A 87 27.54 0.24 23.20
C VAL A 87 26.27 0.23 24.06
N THR A 88 25.59 1.37 24.18
CA THR A 88 24.36 1.52 24.98
C THR A 88 23.09 1.21 24.20
N MET A 89 23.18 0.93 22.89
CA MET A 89 22.05 0.51 22.07
C MET A 89 21.34 -0.70 22.70
N PRO A 90 20.00 -0.68 22.81
CA PRO A 90 19.25 -1.84 23.26
C PRO A 90 19.48 -3.06 22.34
N ARG A 91 19.41 -4.26 22.93
CA ARG A 91 19.68 -5.51 22.20
C ARG A 91 18.56 -5.83 21.21
N PRO A 92 18.82 -6.51 20.08
CA PRO A 92 17.78 -6.91 19.13
C PRO A 92 16.62 -7.72 19.75
N ALA A 93 16.88 -8.49 20.82
CA ALA A 93 15.85 -9.22 21.56
C ALA A 93 14.82 -8.31 22.26
N MET A 94 15.11 -7.00 22.39
CA MET A 94 14.23 -6.01 23.01
C MET A 94 13.24 -5.37 22.01
N CYS A 95 13.31 -5.70 20.71
CA CYS A 95 12.28 -5.25 19.78
C CYS A 95 10.93 -5.85 20.20
N HIS A 96 9.83 -5.08 20.12
CA HIS A 96 8.51 -5.49 20.63
C HIS A 96 7.91 -6.71 19.94
N THR A 97 8.41 -7.05 18.75
CA THR A 97 8.02 -8.22 17.96
C THR A 97 8.84 -9.47 18.25
N SER A 98 9.86 -9.40 19.12
CA SER A 98 10.80 -10.52 19.33
C SER A 98 10.16 -11.75 19.99
N SER A 99 8.99 -11.60 20.61
CA SER A 99 8.20 -12.72 21.13
C SER A 99 7.46 -13.51 20.05
N LEU A 100 7.35 -12.97 18.83
CA LEU A 100 6.75 -13.69 17.71
C LEU A 100 7.71 -14.77 17.22
N LEU A 101 7.28 -16.02 17.28
CA LEU A 101 8.00 -17.13 16.69
C LEU A 101 7.93 -17.03 15.17
N THR A 102 9.05 -16.70 14.56
CA THR A 102 9.20 -16.60 13.10
C THR A 102 10.28 -17.57 12.64
N PRO A 103 10.15 -18.18 11.44
CA PRO A 103 11.28 -18.88 10.84
C PRO A 103 12.46 -17.90 10.69
N ASN A 104 13.65 -18.35 11.09
CA ASN A 104 14.84 -17.48 11.14
C ASN A 104 15.72 -17.56 9.89
N ASP A 105 15.50 -18.59 9.07
CA ASP A 105 16.23 -18.85 7.84
C ASP A 105 15.29 -19.27 6.71
N LYS A 106 15.85 -19.36 5.50
CA LYS A 106 15.10 -19.70 4.28
C LYS A 106 14.54 -21.12 4.38
N GLU A 107 15.30 -22.05 4.91
CA GLU A 107 14.95 -23.47 5.03
C GLU A 107 13.72 -23.65 5.91
N GLN A 108 13.69 -23.01 7.09
CA GLN A 108 12.54 -23.01 7.99
C GLN A 108 11.33 -22.34 7.31
N ALA A 109 11.52 -21.20 6.64
CA ALA A 109 10.42 -20.50 5.98
C ALA A 109 9.77 -21.36 4.88
N LEU A 110 10.57 -22.15 4.15
CA LEU A 110 10.08 -23.08 3.14
C LEU A 110 9.26 -24.26 3.71
N GLN A 111 9.37 -24.56 5.00
CA GLN A 111 8.57 -25.59 5.69
C GLN A 111 7.27 -25.04 6.30
N VAL A 112 7.14 -23.72 6.46
CA VAL A 112 5.94 -23.08 7.04
C VAL A 112 4.82 -23.03 6.01
N SER A 113 3.57 -23.31 6.39
CA SER A 113 2.41 -23.24 5.49
C SER A 113 2.17 -21.82 4.95
N GLU A 114 1.54 -21.71 3.79
CA GLU A 114 1.26 -20.41 3.16
C GLU A 114 0.39 -19.50 4.04
N SER A 115 -0.66 -20.06 4.64
CA SER A 115 -1.54 -19.34 5.57
C SER A 115 -0.78 -18.81 6.79
N THR A 116 0.13 -19.61 7.36
CA THR A 116 0.94 -19.21 8.51
C THR A 116 1.94 -18.12 8.13
N LEU A 117 2.63 -18.24 6.98
CA LEU A 117 3.52 -17.18 6.49
C LEU A 117 2.77 -15.85 6.27
N MET A 118 1.57 -15.91 5.70
CA MET A 118 0.72 -14.73 5.52
C MET A 118 0.32 -14.12 6.87
N SER A 119 -0.12 -14.94 7.82
CA SER A 119 -0.47 -14.52 9.18
C SER A 119 0.71 -13.86 9.90
N LEU A 120 1.92 -14.43 9.79
CA LEU A 120 3.15 -13.86 10.37
C LEU A 120 3.52 -12.51 9.74
N ALA A 121 3.50 -12.41 8.41
CA ALA A 121 3.78 -11.17 7.69
C ALA A 121 2.81 -10.05 8.10
N ARG A 122 1.51 -10.35 8.15
CA ARG A 122 0.47 -9.41 8.59
C ARG A 122 0.62 -9.02 10.06
N SER A 123 0.93 -9.98 10.94
CA SER A 123 1.14 -9.71 12.36
C SER A 123 2.29 -8.74 12.60
N LEU A 124 3.42 -8.95 11.91
CA LEU A 124 4.56 -8.04 11.97
C LEU A 124 4.18 -6.65 11.43
N LEU A 125 3.59 -6.57 10.24
CA LEU A 125 3.22 -5.29 9.62
C LEU A 125 2.26 -4.49 10.50
N LYS A 126 1.25 -5.17 11.09
CA LYS A 126 0.29 -4.57 12.01
C LYS A 126 0.97 -4.00 13.27
N ALA A 127 1.93 -4.74 13.82
CA ALA A 127 2.69 -4.33 14.99
C ALA A 127 3.53 -3.06 14.75
N TRP A 128 3.85 -2.75 13.49
CA TRP A 128 4.65 -1.60 13.08
C TRP A 128 3.86 -0.35 12.72
N GLN A 129 2.53 -0.43 12.57
CA GLN A 129 1.69 0.74 12.25
C GLN A 129 1.94 1.94 13.18
N TYR A 130 1.85 1.71 14.49
CA TYR A 130 2.01 2.76 15.49
C TYR A 130 3.49 3.22 15.62
N PRO A 131 4.49 2.33 15.77
CA PRO A 131 5.89 2.73 15.84
C PRO A 131 6.41 3.51 14.61
N VAL A 132 5.97 3.16 13.40
CA VAL A 132 6.31 3.93 12.19
C VAL A 132 5.73 5.34 12.26
N GLY A 133 4.54 5.51 12.82
CA GLY A 133 3.97 6.83 13.12
C GLY A 133 4.80 7.61 14.14
N VAL A 134 5.29 6.96 15.19
CA VAL A 134 6.19 7.58 16.18
C VAL A 134 7.49 8.07 15.52
N LEU A 135 8.10 7.24 14.67
CA LEU A 135 9.31 7.62 13.91
C LEU A 135 9.05 8.83 13.00
N SER A 136 7.99 8.78 12.19
CA SER A 136 7.62 9.85 11.26
C SER A 136 7.35 11.18 11.99
N ASN A 137 6.64 11.14 13.12
CA ASN A 137 6.33 12.33 13.92
C ASN A 137 7.58 12.90 14.61
N SER A 138 8.52 12.04 14.99
CA SER A 138 9.73 12.44 15.72
C SER A 138 10.86 12.90 14.80
N ALA A 139 10.82 12.57 13.50
CA ALA A 139 11.91 12.77 12.55
C ALA A 139 12.41 14.23 12.47
N ASN A 140 11.51 15.22 12.49
CA ASN A 140 11.88 16.63 12.42
C ASN A 140 12.62 17.16 13.67
N SER A 141 12.49 16.44 14.79
CA SER A 141 13.16 16.74 16.05
C SER A 141 14.48 15.96 16.23
N LEU A 142 14.83 15.10 15.28
CA LEU A 142 16.03 14.29 15.32
C LEU A 142 17.28 15.20 15.29
N PRO A 143 18.26 14.99 16.19
CA PRO A 143 19.51 15.75 16.22
C PRO A 143 20.48 15.25 15.14
N HIS A 144 20.07 15.32 13.87
CA HIS A 144 20.81 14.80 12.71
C HIS A 144 20.77 15.80 11.55
N GLN A 145 21.88 15.94 10.81
CA GLN A 145 21.98 16.91 9.71
C GLN A 145 20.98 16.61 8.59
N SER A 146 20.76 15.34 8.26
CA SER A 146 19.83 14.87 7.22
C SER A 146 18.38 14.73 7.67
N LYS A 147 17.97 15.29 8.82
CA LYS A 147 16.63 15.08 9.40
C LYS A 147 15.46 15.34 8.44
N GLY A 148 15.61 16.29 7.51
CA GLY A 148 14.60 16.56 6.47
C GLY A 148 14.46 15.41 5.46
N SER A 149 15.60 14.89 4.97
CA SER A 149 15.63 13.70 4.10
C SER A 149 15.05 12.47 4.82
N ILE A 150 15.46 12.25 6.07
CA ILE A 150 14.96 11.18 6.94
C ILE A 150 13.44 11.29 7.12
N SER A 151 12.92 12.50 7.40
CA SER A 151 11.49 12.74 7.53
C SER A 151 10.73 12.38 6.25
N ASN A 152 11.22 12.81 5.08
CA ASN A 152 10.57 12.52 3.80
C ASN A 152 10.53 11.00 3.53
N LYS A 153 11.65 10.30 3.76
CA LYS A 153 11.75 8.84 3.59
C LYS A 153 10.86 8.09 4.57
N LEU A 154 10.69 8.58 5.80
CA LEU A 154 9.79 7.98 6.78
C LEU A 154 8.31 8.16 6.42
N GLN A 155 7.94 9.29 5.81
CA GLN A 155 6.59 9.48 5.27
C GLN A 155 6.33 8.52 4.11
N GLU A 156 7.28 8.40 3.18
CA GLU A 156 7.22 7.42 2.08
C GLU A 156 7.10 5.98 2.63
N LEU A 157 7.92 5.63 3.62
CA LEU A 157 7.87 4.34 4.31
C LEU A 157 6.51 4.09 4.96
N GLN A 158 5.96 5.09 5.65
CA GLN A 158 4.66 5.00 6.31
C GLN A 158 3.53 4.76 5.31
N GLU A 159 3.55 5.45 4.17
CA GLU A 159 2.59 5.24 3.10
C GLU A 159 2.71 3.83 2.51
N HIS A 160 3.93 3.37 2.20
CA HIS A 160 4.16 2.02 1.71
C HIS A 160 3.71 0.94 2.71
N SER A 161 3.95 1.16 4.01
CA SER A 161 3.51 0.25 5.06
C SER A 161 1.99 0.11 5.10
N ARG A 162 1.24 1.21 5.01
CA ARG A 162 -0.24 1.20 5.00
C ARG A 162 -0.78 0.52 3.74
N ASN A 163 -0.25 0.92 2.57
CA ASN A 163 -0.66 0.35 1.29
C ASN A 163 -0.38 -1.17 1.22
N LEU A 164 0.72 -1.63 1.81
CA LEU A 164 1.02 -3.06 1.89
C LEU A 164 0.02 -3.77 2.79
N GLU A 165 -0.32 -3.20 3.95
CA GLU A 165 -1.28 -3.78 4.89
C GLU A 165 -2.66 -3.96 4.26
N ASP A 166 -3.18 -2.93 3.60
CA ASP A 166 -4.46 -3.00 2.88
C ASP A 166 -4.43 -4.13 1.83
N GLY A 167 -3.31 -4.25 1.10
CA GLY A 167 -3.10 -5.31 0.13
C GLY A 167 -3.08 -6.71 0.76
N LEU A 168 -2.42 -6.88 1.91
CA LEU A 168 -2.36 -8.15 2.62
C LEU A 168 -3.69 -8.52 3.28
N ASP A 169 -4.50 -7.55 3.69
CA ASP A 169 -5.85 -7.79 4.19
C ASP A 169 -6.76 -8.36 3.11
N VAL A 170 -6.75 -7.76 1.91
CA VAL A 170 -7.48 -8.31 0.75
C VAL A 170 -6.98 -9.71 0.38
N LEU A 171 -5.66 -9.90 0.36
CA LEU A 171 -5.04 -11.15 -0.05
C LEU A 171 -5.32 -12.29 0.94
N SER A 172 -5.18 -12.03 2.24
CA SER A 172 -5.52 -13.01 3.29
C SER A 172 -6.99 -13.38 3.28
N GLY A 173 -7.87 -12.44 2.92
CA GLY A 173 -9.29 -12.70 2.59
C GLY A 173 -9.48 -13.83 1.59
N LYS A 174 -8.70 -13.81 0.50
CA LYS A 174 -8.74 -14.82 -0.57
C LYS A 174 -8.05 -16.13 -0.19
N MET A 175 -7.07 -16.11 0.70
CA MET A 175 -6.34 -17.31 1.16
C MET A 175 -7.07 -18.10 2.27
N GLY A 176 -8.12 -17.52 2.86
CA GLY A 176 -8.98 -18.17 3.85
C GLY A 176 -8.66 -17.82 5.32
N PRO A 177 -9.47 -18.30 6.28
CA PRO A 177 -9.46 -17.82 7.66
C PRO A 177 -8.12 -17.98 8.40
N ALA A 178 -7.38 -19.06 8.12
CA ALA A 178 -6.08 -19.30 8.76
C ALA A 178 -5.05 -18.21 8.41
N ALA A 179 -5.12 -17.63 7.20
CA ALA A 179 -4.26 -16.52 6.79
C ALA A 179 -4.65 -15.18 7.44
N GLN A 180 -5.87 -15.10 8.00
CA GLN A 180 -6.40 -13.91 8.62
C GLN A 180 -6.04 -13.76 10.10
N ILE A 181 -5.55 -14.84 10.74
CA ILE A 181 -5.14 -14.83 12.15
C ILE A 181 -4.03 -13.79 12.36
N LEU A 182 -4.14 -13.00 13.43
CA LEU A 182 -3.15 -11.99 13.83
C LEU A 182 -2.63 -12.27 15.23
N SER A 183 -1.32 -12.12 15.41
CA SER A 183 -0.68 -12.13 16.73
C SER A 183 -0.69 -10.74 17.34
N THR A 184 -1.05 -10.64 18.62
CA THR A 184 -1.05 -9.36 19.35
C THR A 184 0.36 -9.02 19.82
N LEU A 185 0.98 -8.02 19.19
CA LEU A 185 2.35 -7.57 19.46
C LEU A 185 2.35 -6.07 19.81
N PRO A 186 1.91 -5.68 21.01
CA PRO A 186 1.73 -4.28 21.35
C PRO A 186 3.09 -3.60 21.55
N TYR A 187 3.29 -2.47 20.87
CA TYR A 187 4.43 -1.61 21.15
C TYR A 187 4.19 -0.79 22.43
N ARG A 188 5.10 -0.91 23.39
CA ARG A 188 5.00 -0.26 24.71
C ARG A 188 6.00 0.89 24.91
N GLY A 189 6.76 1.27 23.87
CA GLY A 189 7.78 2.32 23.97
C GLY A 189 7.23 3.75 23.97
N GLY A 190 5.91 3.95 23.80
CA GLY A 190 5.28 5.27 23.77
C GLY A 190 5.71 6.14 22.59
N SER A 191 5.27 7.40 22.57
CA SER A 191 5.62 8.35 21.51
C SER A 191 6.89 9.18 21.80
N ASP A 192 7.39 9.15 23.03
CA ASP A 192 8.59 9.88 23.43
C ASP A 192 9.83 8.99 23.25
N LEU A 193 10.70 9.37 22.31
CA LEU A 193 11.96 8.65 22.05
C LEU A 193 13.11 9.16 22.93
N GLY A 194 12.84 10.01 23.91
CA GLY A 194 13.82 10.52 24.88
C GLY A 194 13.83 12.04 24.91
N GLN A 195 14.40 12.61 25.97
CA GLN A 195 14.42 14.06 26.18
C GLN A 195 15.72 14.71 25.68
N ASP A 196 16.87 14.08 25.97
CA ASP A 196 18.18 14.56 25.50
C ASP A 196 18.52 14.05 24.09
N LYS A 197 19.50 14.70 23.45
CA LYS A 197 19.89 14.40 22.06
C LYS A 197 20.39 12.97 21.88
N MET A 198 21.15 12.45 22.84
CA MET A 198 21.77 11.12 22.73
C MET A 198 20.71 10.03 22.86
N SER A 199 19.85 10.11 23.89
CA SER A 199 18.76 9.14 24.08
C SER A 199 17.81 9.13 22.88
N LYS A 200 17.46 10.30 22.34
CA LYS A 200 16.66 10.40 21.10
C LYS A 200 17.31 9.65 19.94
N LEU A 201 18.60 9.89 19.69
CA LEU A 201 19.31 9.25 18.59
C LEU A 201 19.38 7.72 18.76
N ILE A 202 19.70 7.25 19.97
CA ILE A 202 19.79 5.83 20.31
C ILE A 202 18.44 5.14 20.14
N ASN A 203 17.38 5.66 20.74
CA ASN A 203 16.06 5.03 20.70
C ASN A 203 15.45 5.05 19.29
N PHE A 204 15.65 6.15 18.55
CA PHE A 204 15.23 6.26 17.15
C PHE A 204 15.95 5.23 16.28
N ASN A 205 17.28 5.14 16.41
CA ASN A 205 18.07 4.17 15.66
C ASN A 205 17.74 2.72 16.05
N PHE A 206 17.44 2.47 17.33
CA PHE A 206 17.05 1.14 17.81
C PHE A 206 15.73 0.71 17.16
N LEU A 207 14.76 1.61 17.14
CA LEU A 207 13.45 1.35 16.56
C LEU A 207 13.55 1.13 15.04
N LEU A 208 14.40 1.90 14.33
CA LEU A 208 14.71 1.65 12.91
C LEU A 208 15.42 0.31 12.68
N SER A 209 16.34 -0.09 13.56
CA SER A 209 17.03 -1.38 13.47
C SER A 209 16.05 -2.55 13.60
N CYS A 210 15.09 -2.44 14.51
CA CYS A 210 14.00 -3.39 14.67
C CYS A 210 13.09 -3.42 13.43
N LEU A 211 12.73 -2.26 12.87
CA LEU A 211 11.92 -2.16 11.66
C LEU A 211 12.63 -2.76 10.44
N ARG A 212 13.93 -2.51 10.29
CA ARG A 212 14.77 -3.10 9.24
C ARG A 212 14.76 -4.63 9.31
N ARG A 213 14.91 -5.18 10.51
CA ARG A 213 14.87 -6.64 10.74
C ARG A 213 13.51 -7.22 10.34
N ASP A 214 12.42 -6.61 10.78
CA ASP A 214 11.09 -7.17 10.58
C ASP A 214 10.57 -6.93 9.16
N SER A 215 10.90 -5.81 8.52
CA SER A 215 10.62 -5.57 7.10
C SER A 215 11.33 -6.59 6.21
N HIS A 216 12.57 -6.97 6.55
CA HIS A 216 13.28 -8.06 5.86
C HIS A 216 12.54 -9.40 5.99
N LYS A 217 12.03 -9.72 7.19
CA LYS A 217 11.22 -10.93 7.40
C LYS A 217 9.93 -10.91 6.58
N ILE A 218 9.19 -9.80 6.61
CA ILE A 218 7.96 -9.60 5.83
C ILE A 218 8.25 -9.83 4.34
N ASP A 219 9.30 -9.19 3.83
CA ASP A 219 9.71 -9.32 2.43
C ASP A 219 10.09 -10.75 2.06
N SER A 220 10.87 -11.42 2.92
CA SER A 220 11.24 -12.83 2.73
C SER A 220 10.01 -13.75 2.69
N PHE A 221 9.04 -13.56 3.59
CA PHE A 221 7.82 -14.38 3.62
C PHE A 221 6.97 -14.17 2.37
N LEU A 222 6.82 -12.92 1.91
CA LEU A 222 6.06 -12.61 0.71
C LEU A 222 6.75 -13.11 -0.56
N LYS A 223 8.08 -13.09 -0.63
CA LYS A 223 8.85 -13.71 -1.72
C LYS A 223 8.63 -15.23 -1.77
N VAL A 224 8.65 -15.92 -0.62
CA VAL A 224 8.33 -17.35 -0.54
C VAL A 224 6.90 -17.64 -1.01
N LEU A 225 5.92 -16.86 -0.55
CA LEU A 225 4.52 -17.02 -0.95
C LEU A 225 4.32 -16.80 -2.44
N ARG A 226 4.89 -15.72 -3.00
CA ARG A 226 4.89 -15.42 -4.43
C ARG A 226 5.43 -16.60 -5.24
N CYS A 227 6.54 -17.17 -4.79
CA CYS A 227 7.18 -18.30 -5.43
C CYS A 227 6.32 -19.56 -5.46
N ARG A 228 5.68 -19.91 -4.35
CA ARG A 228 4.77 -21.06 -4.28
C ARG A 228 3.54 -20.86 -5.17
N ALA A 229 2.96 -19.66 -5.15
CA ALA A 229 1.83 -19.32 -6.00
C ALA A 229 2.15 -19.39 -7.51
N ALA A 230 3.41 -19.15 -7.89
CA ALA A 230 3.89 -19.28 -9.26
C ALA A 230 4.42 -20.69 -9.61
N ASN A 231 4.33 -21.66 -8.70
CA ASN A 231 4.91 -23.01 -8.84
C ASN A 231 6.41 -22.99 -9.22
N MET A 232 7.16 -21.99 -8.74
CA MET A 232 8.60 -21.87 -9.00
C MET A 232 9.40 -22.82 -8.10
N GLN A 233 10.56 -23.28 -8.57
CA GLN A 233 11.47 -24.07 -7.74
C GLN A 233 12.09 -23.18 -6.63
N PRO A 234 12.24 -23.68 -5.38
CA PRO A 234 12.72 -22.88 -4.24
C PRO A 234 14.13 -22.26 -4.37
N ASN A 235 14.95 -22.73 -5.31
CA ASN A 235 16.28 -22.21 -5.64
C ASN A 235 16.25 -21.03 -6.64
N LEU A 236 15.13 -20.87 -7.36
CA LEU A 236 14.83 -19.72 -8.23
C LEU A 236 14.05 -18.62 -7.47
N CYS A 237 13.89 -18.89 -6.18
CA CYS A 237 13.41 -18.07 -5.08
C CYS A 237 14.59 -17.92 -4.10
#